data_AF-A0A6B2GXV0-F1
#
_entry.id   AF-A0A6B2GXV0-F1
#
_cell.length_a   1.000
_cell.length_b   1.000
_cell.length_c   1.000
_cell.angle_alpha   90.00
_cell.angle_beta   90.00
_cell.angle_gamma   90.00
#
_symmetry.space_group_name_H-M   'P 1'
#
loop_
_entity.id
_entity.type
_entity.pdbx_description
1 polymer ?
#
loop_
_entity_poly.entity_id
_entity_poly.type
_entity_poly.pdbx_seq_one_letter_code
_entity_poly.pdbx_strand_id
1 'polypeptide(L)'
;MNRITKIIVGAFIGLFLIASTIIVVISVKVKDAGAYKASQKYIETNPDVLKETGEIKGYSFFTSGSIEHNSKGGVAYFSYTVEGSKSDLPIHIVLKTDSLDNWNVIDFTMLE
;
A
#
# COMPACT_ATOMS: atom_id res chain seq x y z
N MET A 1 -23.77 24.20 23.93
CA MET A 1 -23.35 22.79 23.75
C MET A 1 -23.59 22.03 25.04
N ASN A 2 -24.53 21.09 25.04
CA ASN A 2 -24.96 20.38 26.24
C ASN A 2 -23.89 19.39 26.69
N ARG A 3 -23.88 19.00 27.97
CA ARG A 3 -22.88 18.07 28.54
C ARG A 3 -22.77 16.77 27.73
N ILE A 4 -23.91 16.25 27.27
CA ILE A 4 -24.01 15.04 26.44
C ILE A 4 -23.32 15.24 25.07
N THR A 5 -23.53 16.39 24.43
CA THR A 5 -22.90 16.72 23.14
C THR A 5 -21.37 16.75 23.26
N LYS A 6 -20.82 17.26 24.37
CA LYS A 6 -19.37 17.27 24.62
C LYS A 6 -18.80 15.85 24.77
N ILE A 7 -19.52 14.97 25.45
CA ILE A 7 -19.12 13.57 25.66
C ILE A 7 -19.13 12.81 24.32
N ILE A 8 -20.18 12.99 23.51
CA ILE A 8 -20.29 12.35 22.19
C ILE A 8 -19.14 12.82 21.28
N VAL A 9 -18.90 14.14 21.20
CA VAL A 9 -17.80 14.69 20.39
C VAL A 9 -16.44 14.17 20.88
N GLY A 10 -16.22 14.12 22.20
CA GLY A 10 -15.00 13.56 22.77
C GLY A 10 -14.78 12.09 22.42
N ALA A 11 -15.84 11.28 22.48
CA ALA A 11 -15.79 9.86 22.12
C ALA A 11 -15.49 9.66 20.63
N PHE A 12 -16.09 10.46 19.74
CA PHE A 12 -15.81 10.41 18.31
C PHE A 12 -14.38 10.82 17.96
N ILE A 13 -13.86 11.87 18.59
CA ILE A 13 -12.47 12.30 18.41
C ILE A 13 -11.51 11.20 18.91
N GLY A 14 -11.79 10.62 20.08
CA GLY A 14 -11.00 9.51 20.62
C GLY A 14 -10.98 8.30 19.68
N LEU A 15 -12.13 7.89 19.17
CA LEU A 15 -12.24 6.78 18.22
C LEU A 15 -11.51 7.08 16.91
N PHE A 16 -11.65 8.30 16.38
CA PHE A 16 -10.97 8.72 15.16
C PHE A 16 -9.44 8.68 15.30
N LEU A 17 -8.91 9.16 16.43
CA LEU A 17 -7.46 9.15 16.70
C LEU A 17 -6.90 7.72 16.86
N ILE A 18 -7.66 6.82 17.48
CA ILE A 18 -7.26 5.41 17.61
C ILE A 18 -7.28 4.75 16.22
N ALA A 19 -8.34 4.95 15.45
CA ALA A 19 -8.47 4.40 14.10
C ALA A 19 -7.35 4.90 13.17
N SER A 20 -7.04 6.20 13.19
CA SER A 20 -5.97 6.76 12.37
C SER A 20 -4.59 6.20 12.74
N THR A 21 -4.33 5.99 14.03
CA THR A 21 -3.07 5.39 14.50
C THR A 21 -2.93 3.94 14.03
N ILE A 22 -3.99 3.15 14.10
CA ILE A 22 -3.99 1.75 13.62
C ILE A 22 -3.69 1.69 12.12
N ILE A 23 -4.31 2.56 11.32
CA ILE A 23 -4.08 2.64 9.87
C ILE A 23 -2.61 2.95 9.58
N VAL A 24 -2.02 3.95 10.25
CA VAL A 24 -0.61 4.33 10.07
C VAL A 24 0.33 3.16 10.41
N VAL A 25 0.11 2.47 11.53
CA VAL A 25 0.97 1.35 11.95
C VAL A 25 0.92 0.19 10.96
N ILE A 26 -0.26 -0.16 10.45
CA ILE A 26 -0.41 -1.21 9.42
C ILE A 26 0.31 -0.79 8.15
N SER A 27 0.12 0.44 7.67
CA SER A 27 0.78 0.94 6.46
C SER A 27 2.30 0.94 6.56
N VAL A 28 2.88 1.29 7.71
CA VAL A 28 4.35 1.25 7.91
C VAL A 28 4.87 -0.19 7.83
N LYS A 29 4.23 -1.14 8.52
CA LYS A 29 4.66 -2.55 8.49
C LYS A 29 4.58 -3.16 7.09
N VAL A 30 3.57 -2.77 6.31
CA VAL A 30 3.43 -3.20 4.91
C VAL A 30 4.54 -2.60 4.04
N LYS A 31 4.87 -1.31 4.22
CA LYS A 31 5.94 -0.63 3.47
C LYS A 31 7.34 -1.15 3.77
N ASP A 32 7.55 -1.67 4.98
CA ASP A 32 8.84 -2.27 5.37
C ASP A 32 9.01 -3.73 4.90
N ALA A 33 7.96 -4.38 4.37
CA ALA A 33 8.03 -5.75 3.89
C ALA A 33 8.86 -5.89 2.60
N GLY A 34 9.64 -6.98 2.49
CA GLY A 34 10.44 -7.28 1.29
C GLY A 34 9.61 -7.31 0.00
N ALA A 35 8.38 -7.81 0.08
CA ALA A 35 7.41 -7.82 -1.02
C ALA A 35 7.11 -6.42 -1.58
N TYR A 36 6.96 -5.40 -0.72
CA TYR A 36 6.64 -4.04 -1.14
C TYR A 36 7.84 -3.38 -1.85
N LYS A 37 9.07 -3.63 -1.37
CA LYS A 37 10.27 -3.16 -2.06
C LYS A 37 10.44 -3.82 -3.44
N ALA A 38 10.12 -5.11 -3.54
CA ALA A 38 10.13 -5.81 -4.81
C ALA A 38 9.09 -5.25 -5.79
N SER A 39 7.90 -4.86 -5.29
CA SER A 39 6.87 -4.26 -6.13
C SER A 39 7.28 -2.88 -6.65
N GLN A 40 7.87 -2.03 -5.81
CA GLN A 40 8.41 -0.73 -6.21
C GLN A 40 9.49 -0.87 -7.29
N LYS A 41 10.44 -1.79 -7.10
CA LYS A 41 11.50 -2.05 -8.08
C LYS A 41 10.94 -2.47 -9.43
N TYR A 42 9.89 -3.30 -9.45
CA TYR A 42 9.24 -3.68 -10.69
C TYR A 42 8.64 -2.46 -11.41
N ILE A 43 7.90 -1.63 -10.68
CA ILE A 43 7.23 -0.43 -11.21
C ILE A 43 8.23 0.58 -11.77
N GLU A 44 9.34 0.82 -11.06
CA GLU A 44 10.41 1.73 -11.48
C GLU A 44 11.08 1.33 -12.79
N THR A 45 10.98 0.05 -13.15
CA THR A 45 11.56 -0.51 -14.38
C THR A 45 10.51 -0.84 -15.45
N ASN A 46 9.22 -0.68 -15.14
CA ASN A 46 8.14 -1.02 -16.06
C ASN A 46 7.89 0.13 -17.05
N PRO A 47 8.12 -0.08 -18.36
CA PRO A 47 8.00 0.99 -19.35
C PRO A 47 6.58 1.52 -19.51
N ASP A 48 5.56 0.69 -19.30
CA ASP A 48 4.16 1.11 -19.41
C ASP A 48 3.78 2.04 -18.25
N VAL A 49 4.25 1.72 -17.03
CA VAL A 49 4.08 2.63 -15.87
C VAL A 49 4.74 3.96 -16.18
N LEU A 50 6.02 3.96 -16.55
CA LEU A 50 6.78 5.20 -16.80
C LEU A 50 6.18 6.04 -17.93
N LYS A 51 5.57 5.40 -18.94
CA LYS A 51 4.86 6.08 -20.02
C LYS A 51 3.60 6.81 -19.52
N GLU A 52 2.88 6.21 -18.59
CA GLU A 52 1.69 6.82 -18.01
C GLU A 52 2.03 7.89 -16.96
N THR A 53 2.87 7.54 -15.99
CA THR A 53 3.21 8.41 -14.84
C THR A 53 4.23 9.50 -15.19
N GLY A 54 5.06 9.29 -16.21
CA GLY A 54 6.30 10.05 -16.38
C GLY A 54 7.33 9.66 -15.31
N GLU A 55 8.12 10.63 -14.87
CA GLU A 55 9.07 10.46 -13.76
C GLU A 55 8.31 10.13 -12.47
N ILE A 56 8.67 9.04 -11.81
CA ILE A 56 8.08 8.65 -10.53
C ILE A 56 8.63 9.58 -9.45
N LYS A 57 7.74 10.37 -8.84
CA LYS A 57 8.06 11.27 -7.72
C LYS A 57 7.97 10.57 -6.37
N GLY A 58 7.13 9.54 -6.28
CA GLY A 58 6.90 8.83 -5.05
C GLY A 58 5.75 7.84 -5.10
N TYR A 59 5.30 7.46 -3.91
CA TYR A 59 4.21 6.51 -3.72
C TYR A 59 3.31 7.03 -2.60
N SER A 60 2.01 6.98 -2.85
CA SER A 60 1.01 7.49 -1.91
C SER A 60 1.14 6.91 -0.50
N PHE A 61 0.69 7.70 0.48
CA PHE A 61 0.72 7.27 1.88
C PHE A 61 -0.22 6.07 2.13
N PHE A 62 -1.36 6.07 1.43
CA PHE A 62 -2.39 5.04 1.53
C PHE A 62 -2.04 3.83 0.67
N THR A 63 -1.19 2.97 1.23
CA THR A 63 -0.98 1.62 0.72
C THR A 63 -1.93 0.68 1.44
N SER A 64 -2.76 -0.02 0.67
CA SER A 64 -3.49 -1.19 1.16
C SER A 64 -2.76 -2.45 0.71
N GLY A 65 -2.73 -3.45 1.58
CA GLY A 65 -2.18 -4.72 1.19
C GLY A 65 -2.29 -5.78 2.26
N SER A 66 -2.14 -7.02 1.83
CA SER A 66 -2.09 -8.19 2.68
C SER A 66 -0.93 -9.07 2.24
N ILE A 67 -0.34 -9.76 3.20
CA ILE A 67 0.68 -10.77 2.95
C ILE A 67 0.18 -12.05 3.61
N GLU A 68 0.04 -13.09 2.80
CA GLU A 68 -0.35 -14.42 3.23
C GLU A 68 0.87 -15.33 3.13
N HIS A 69 1.27 -15.94 4.25
CA HIS A 69 2.34 -16.93 4.27
C HIS A 69 1.78 -18.33 4.52
N ASN A 70 2.33 -19.32 3.82
CA ASN A 70 2.10 -20.73 4.06
C ASN A 70 3.44 -21.49 4.11
N SER A 71 3.38 -22.80 4.34
CA SER A 71 4.58 -23.65 4.46
C SER A 71 5.43 -23.76 3.19
N LYS A 72 4.94 -23.27 2.04
CA LYS A 72 5.61 -23.34 0.73
C LYS A 72 6.05 -21.96 0.22
N GLY A 73 5.83 -20.88 0.96
CA GLY A 73 6.14 -19.52 0.56
C GLY A 73 5.06 -18.52 0.96
N GLY A 74 4.89 -17.46 0.19
CA GLY A 74 3.91 -16.42 0.50
C GLY A 74 3.38 -15.73 -0.75
N VAL A 75 2.23 -15.08 -0.61
CA VAL A 75 1.60 -14.25 -1.62
C VAL A 75 1.30 -12.89 -0.99
N ALA A 76 1.68 -11.81 -1.69
CA ALA A 76 1.43 -10.45 -1.26
C ALA A 76 0.56 -9.75 -2.30
N TYR A 77 -0.44 -9.03 -1.81
CA TYR A 77 -1.34 -8.23 -2.62
C TYR A 77 -1.15 -6.78 -2.20
N PHE A 78 -0.81 -5.90 -3.13
CA PHE A 78 -0.67 -4.48 -2.87
C PHE A 78 -1.53 -3.66 -3.82
N SER A 79 -2.23 -2.68 -3.26
CA SER A 79 -2.86 -1.61 -4.04
C SER A 79 -2.44 -0.27 -3.48
N TYR A 80 -1.85 0.56 -4.33
CA TYR A 80 -1.38 1.90 -4.01
C TYR A 80 -1.29 2.75 -5.27
N THR A 81 -1.18 4.06 -5.06
CA THR A 81 -0.96 5.02 -6.14
C THR A 81 0.52 5.33 -6.31
N VAL A 82 1.00 5.22 -7.55
CA VAL A 82 2.31 5.72 -8.00
C VAL A 82 2.14 7.19 -8.36
N GLU A 83 2.90 8.06 -7.69
CA GLU A 83 2.80 9.52 -7.88
C GLU A 83 3.80 9.94 -8.97
N GLY A 84 3.28 10.46 -10.07
CA GLY A 84 4.06 10.73 -11.28
C GLY A 84 4.24 12.23 -11.59
N SER A 85 5.15 12.55 -12.50
CA SER A 85 5.29 13.92 -13.01
C SER A 85 4.20 14.31 -14.02
N LYS A 86 3.65 13.33 -14.74
CA LYS A 86 2.57 13.51 -15.72
C LYS A 86 1.19 13.24 -15.10
N SER A 87 1.03 12.11 -14.42
CA SER A 87 -0.20 11.73 -13.73
C SER A 87 0.07 10.73 -12.62
N ASP A 88 -0.85 10.67 -11.67
CA ASP A 88 -0.87 9.64 -10.64
C ASP A 88 -1.55 8.39 -11.20
N LEU A 89 -0.99 7.22 -10.91
CA LEU A 89 -1.46 5.93 -11.43
C LEU A 89 -1.79 4.99 -10.27
N PRO A 90 -3.08 4.72 -9.99
CA PRO A 90 -3.45 3.67 -9.05
C PRO A 90 -3.17 2.31 -9.69
N ILE A 91 -2.57 1.41 -8.92
CA ILE A 91 -2.19 0.09 -9.39
C ILE A 91 -2.60 -0.99 -8.40
N HIS A 92 -2.72 -2.21 -8.91
CA HIS A 92 -2.77 -3.44 -8.15
C HIS A 92 -1.62 -4.35 -8.58
N ILE A 93 -0.90 -4.92 -7.63
CA ILE A 93 0.23 -5.82 -7.91
C ILE A 93 0.24 -6.99 -6.95
N VAL A 94 0.44 -8.19 -7.51
CA VAL A 94 0.50 -9.45 -6.77
C VAL A 94 1.90 -10.03 -6.90
N LEU A 95 2.49 -10.35 -5.75
CA LEU A 95 3.81 -10.96 -5.67
C LEU A 95 3.71 -12.33 -5.02
N LYS A 96 4.57 -13.24 -5.46
CA LYS A 96 4.73 -14.55 -4.86
C LYS A 96 6.18 -14.75 -4.46
N THR A 97 6.36 -15.38 -3.31
CA THR A 97 7.66 -15.78 -2.80
C THR A 97 7.73 -17.28 -2.56
N ASP A 98 8.94 -17.81 -2.61
CA ASP A 98 9.26 -19.18 -2.20
C ASP A 98 9.68 -19.21 -0.72
N SER A 99 10.17 -20.36 -0.26
CA SER A 99 10.67 -20.53 1.12
C SER A 99 11.95 -19.73 1.42
N LEU A 100 12.56 -19.10 0.41
CA LEU A 100 13.79 -18.31 0.52
C LEU A 100 13.52 -16.79 0.52
N ASP A 101 12.25 -16.39 0.60
CA ASP A 101 11.79 -14.99 0.65
C ASP A 101 12.12 -14.16 -0.61
N ASN A 102 12.31 -14.82 -1.75
CA ASN A 102 12.48 -14.16 -3.05
C ASN A 102 11.14 -13.76 -3.69
N TRP A 103 10.72 -12.52 -3.47
CA TRP A 103 9.49 -11.97 -4.03
C TRP A 103 9.58 -11.68 -5.52
N ASN A 104 8.65 -12.26 -6.29
CA ASN A 104 8.52 -12.06 -7.74
C ASN A 104 7.10 -11.62 -8.07
N VAL A 105 6.96 -10.69 -9.01
CA VAL A 105 5.66 -10.24 -9.51
C VAL A 105 5.04 -11.36 -10.35
N ILE A 106 3.81 -11.74 -10.02
CA ILE A 106 3.04 -12.74 -10.76
C ILE A 106 1.81 -12.15 -11.46
N ASP A 107 1.35 -10.98 -11.00
CA ASP A 107 0.25 -10.24 -11.62
C ASP A 107 0.42 -8.73 -11.37
N PHE A 108 0.02 -7.93 -12.35
CA PHE A 108 0.11 -6.47 -12.32
C PHE A 108 -1.01 -5.88 -13.16
N THR A 109 -1.76 -4.94 -12.57
CA THR A 109 -2.87 -4.26 -13.22
C THR A 109 -2.82 -2.76 -12.90
N MET A 110 -2.95 -1.93 -13.94
CA MET A 110 -3.22 -0.50 -13.80
C MET A 110 -4.72 -0.32 -13.60
N LEU A 111 -5.10 0.46 -12.59
CA LEU A 111 -6.50 0.77 -12.32
C LEU A 111 -6.82 2.09 -13.06
N GLU A 112 -7.81 2.05 -13.96
CA GLU A 112 -8.31 3.24 -14.66
C GLU A 112 -9.33 4.03 -13.83
#